data_AF-A0A0F9K426-F1
#
_entry.id   AF-A0A0F9K426-F1
#
_cell.length_a   1.000
_cell.length_b   1.000
_cell.length_c   1.000
_cell.angle_alpha   90.00
_cell.angle_beta   90.00
_cell.angle_gamma   90.00
#
_symmetry.space_group_name_H-M   'P 1'
#
loop_
_entity.id
_entity.type
_entity.pdbx_description
1 polymer ?
#
loop_
_entity_poly.entity_id
_entity_poly.type
_entity_poly.pdbx_seq_one_letter_code
_entity_poly.pdbx_strand_id
1 'polypeptide(L)' 'MSNYTEAHFAATLLSCGPHVNRWQMYTPPANDYLNRVYAYFFVLFPSKLEYFDTKNVKHEWFMFWRDYVRWVES' A
#
# COMPACT_ATOMS: atom_id res chain seq x y z
N MET A 1 -15.04 -12.26 -1.29
CA MET A 1 -13.59 -12.57 -1.27
C MET A 1 -12.85 -11.37 -1.84
N SER A 2 -11.72 -10.99 -1.25
CA SER A 2 -10.88 -9.86 -1.71
C SER A 2 -10.32 -10.14 -3.11
N ASN A 3 -10.14 -9.11 -3.94
CA ASN A 3 -9.41 -9.21 -5.20
C ASN A 3 -7.89 -9.39 -5.00
N TYR A 4 -7.41 -9.23 -3.76
CA TYR A 4 -6.02 -9.31 -3.38
C TYR A 4 -5.79 -10.53 -2.49
N THR A 5 -4.66 -11.21 -2.69
CA THR A 5 -4.26 -12.36 -1.86
C THR A 5 -3.54 -11.90 -0.59
N GLU A 6 -3.50 -12.76 0.42
CA GLU A 6 -2.72 -12.56 1.65
C GLU A 6 -1.24 -12.20 1.37
N ALA A 7 -0.62 -12.85 0.38
CA ALA A 7 0.74 -12.56 -0.02
C ALA A 7 0.94 -11.12 -0.50
N HIS A 8 -0.03 -10.55 -1.23
CA HIS A 8 0.04 -9.14 -1.65
C HIS A 8 0.01 -8.19 -0.45
N PHE A 9 -0.85 -8.48 0.54
CA PHE A 9 -0.94 -7.68 1.77
C PHE A 9 0.33 -7.78 2.61
N ALA A 10 0.86 -8.99 2.82
CA ALA A 10 2.10 -9.21 3.56
C ALA A 10 3.31 -8.50 2.90
N ALA A 11 3.45 -8.65 1.57
CA ALA A 11 4.53 -8.00 0.81
C ALA A 11 4.46 -6.46 0.91
N THR A 12 3.25 -5.93 0.91
CA THR A 12 2.99 -4.49 1.06
C THR A 12 3.34 -3.99 2.47
N LEU A 13 2.95 -4.71 3.52
CA LEU A 13 3.30 -4.38 4.91
C LEU A 13 4.82 -4.42 5.13
N LEU A 14 5.51 -5.40 4.54
CA LEU A 14 6.96 -5.51 4.65
C LEU A 14 7.70 -4.36 3.96
N SER A 15 7.18 -3.86 2.84
CA SER A 15 7.87 -2.82 2.07
C SER A 15 7.52 -1.41 2.56
N CYS A 16 6.25 -1.21 2.90
CA CYS A 16 5.66 0.09 3.14
C CYS A 16 5.11 0.28 4.55
N GLY A 17 5.11 -0.74 5.41
CA GLY A 17 4.67 -0.60 6.79
C GLY A 17 5.62 0.27 7.63
N PRO A 18 5.22 0.66 8.85
CA PRO A 18 6.11 1.31 9.79
C PRO A 18 7.28 0.37 10.12
N HIS A 19 8.50 0.82 9.81
CA HIS A 19 9.71 0.07 10.10
C HIS A 19 10.19 0.40 11.50
N VAL A 20 10.36 -0.61 12.36
CA VAL A 20 11.01 -0.44 13.66
C VAL A 20 12.50 -0.65 13.46
N ASN A 21 13.28 0.42 13.45
CA ASN A 21 14.73 0.33 13.40
C ASN A 21 15.28 0.67 14.78
N ARG A 22 15.97 -0.28 15.43
CA ARG A 22 16.55 -0.11 16.78
C ARG A 22 15.57 0.46 17.81
N TRP A 23 14.37 -0.11 17.90
CA TRP A 23 13.31 0.30 18.83
C TRP A 23 12.71 1.70 18.58
N GLN A 24 13.08 2.37 17.51
CA GLN A 24 12.45 3.60 17.07
C GLN A 24 11.58 3.31 15.84
N MET A 25 10.32 3.73 15.91
CA MET A 25 9.43 3.71 14.76
C MET A 25 9.90 4.79 13.79
N TYR A 26 10.45 4.37 12.65
CA TYR A 26 10.86 5.28 11.59
C TYR A 26 9.71 5.42 10.59
N THR A 27 9.08 6.60 10.62
CA THR A 27 8.09 6.99 9.61
C THR A 27 8.76 7.99 8.68
N PRO A 28 8.98 7.66 7.39
CA PRO A 28 9.50 8.61 6.42
C PRO A 28 8.58 9.85 6.33
N PRO A 29 9.10 11.01 5.88
CA PRO A 29 8.27 12.15 5.55
C PRO A 29 7.10 11.74 4.63
N ALA A 30 5.92 12.34 4.81
CA ALA A 30 4.69 11.88 4.17
C ALA A 30 4.79 11.73 2.64
N ASN A 31 5.48 12.67 1.97
CA ASN A 31 5.68 12.60 0.51
C ASN A 31 6.59 11.43 0.10
N ASP A 32 7.67 11.19 0.83
CA ASP A 32 8.61 10.09 0.53
C ASP A 32 7.97 8.73 0.82
N TYR A 33 7.19 8.67 1.90
CA TYR A 33 6.40 7.51 2.24
C TYR A 33 5.37 7.19 1.16
N LEU A 34 4.60 8.20 0.73
CA LEU A 34 3.63 8.06 -0.36
C LEU A 34 4.32 7.60 -1.65
N ASN A 35 5.43 8.23 -2.04
CA ASN A 35 6.17 7.84 -3.24
C ASN A 35 6.65 6.39 -3.19
N ARG A 36 7.17 5.92 -2.04
CA ARG A 36 7.57 4.52 -1.85
C ARG A 36 6.38 3.56 -1.94
N VAL A 37 5.28 3.93 -1.28
CA VAL A 37 4.01 3.20 -1.34
C VAL A 37 3.55 3.02 -2.78
N TYR A 38 3.54 4.10 -3.55
CA TYR A 38 3.12 4.09 -4.95
C TYR A 38 4.05 3.28 -5.84
N ALA A 39 5.36 3.52 -5.71
CA ALA A 39 6.36 2.78 -6.46
C ALA A 39 6.20 1.27 -6.23
N TYR A 40 6.05 0.84 -4.98
CA TYR A 40 5.88 -0.57 -4.66
C TYR A 40 4.52 -1.13 -5.10
N PHE A 41 3.44 -0.36 -4.93
CA PHE A 41 2.11 -0.75 -5.37
C PHE A 41 2.05 -1.00 -6.88
N PHE A 42 2.71 -0.16 -7.69
CA PHE A 42 2.78 -0.36 -9.15
C PHE A 42 3.72 -1.49 -9.56
N VAL A 43 4.71 -1.86 -8.73
CA VAL A 43 5.49 -3.09 -8.95
C VAL A 43 4.62 -4.33 -8.78
N LEU A 44 3.75 -4.36 -7.76
CA LEU A 44 2.82 -5.46 -7.52
C LEU A 44 1.67 -5.48 -8.53
N PHE A 45 1.18 -4.32 -8.95
CA PHE A 45 0.03 -4.18 -9.85
C PHE A 45 0.31 -3.22 -11.02
N PRO A 46 1.13 -3.63 -12.00
CA PRO A 46 1.54 -2.75 -13.11
C PRO A 46 0.37 -2.18 -13.92
N SER A 47 -0.71 -2.93 -14.07
CA SER A 47 -1.92 -2.48 -14.78
C SER A 47 -2.60 -1.27 -14.13
N LYS A 48 -2.35 -1.02 -12.84
CA LYS A 48 -2.89 0.14 -12.12
C LYS A 48 -2.16 1.43 -12.48
N LEU A 49 -0.96 1.35 -13.05
CA LEU A 49 -0.18 2.51 -13.48
C LEU A 49 -0.86 3.26 -14.63
N GLU A 50 -1.46 2.53 -15.58
CA GLU A 50 -2.13 3.12 -16.76
C GLU A 50 -3.36 3.97 -16.39
N TYR A 51 -3.99 3.66 -15.27
CA TYR A 51 -5.20 4.33 -14.77
C TYR A 51 -4.93 5.26 -13.59
N PHE A 52 -3.66 5.47 -13.24
CA PHE A 52 -3.30 6.30 -12.09
C PHE A 52 -3.48 7.79 -12.43
N ASP A 53 -4.64 8.34 -12.06
CA ASP A 53 -4.92 9.76 -12.15
C ASP A 53 -4.49 10.48 -10.86
N THR A 54 -3.40 11.24 -10.96
CA THR A 54 -2.90 12.12 -9.88
C THR A 54 -3.91 13.19 -9.43
N LYS A 55 -5.00 13.42 -10.20
CA LYS A 55 -5.99 14.47 -9.96
C LYS A 55 -7.35 13.97 -9.46
N ASN A 56 -7.72 12.70 -9.64
CA ASN A 56 -8.99 12.13 -9.19
C ASN A 56 -8.82 11.07 -8.10
N VAL A 57 -8.97 11.49 -6.84
CA VAL A 57 -8.64 10.70 -5.65
C VAL A 57 -9.79 9.76 -5.24
N LYS A 58 -10.11 8.77 -6.08
CA LYS A 58 -10.62 7.48 -5.58
C LYS A 58 -9.47 6.50 -5.65
N HIS A 59 -8.64 6.58 -4.63
CA HIS A 59 -7.28 6.11 -4.69
C HIS A 59 -7.20 4.57 -4.55
N GLU A 60 -6.68 3.84 -5.55
CA GLU A 60 -6.64 2.36 -5.60
C GLU A 60 -5.92 1.73 -4.40
N TRP A 61 -4.85 2.35 -3.91
CA TRP A 61 -4.19 1.95 -2.67
C TRP A 61 -5.11 2.05 -1.45
N PHE A 62 -6.00 3.05 -1.40
CA PHE A 62 -6.96 3.17 -0.31
C PHE A 62 -7.98 2.04 -0.35
N MET A 63 -8.43 1.67 -1.56
CA MET A 63 -9.32 0.53 -1.76
C MET A 63 -8.65 -0.78 -1.33
N PHE A 64 -7.38 -0.96 -1.72
CA PHE A 64 -6.55 -2.08 -1.29
C PHE A 64 -6.48 -2.20 0.25
N TRP A 65 -6.16 -1.12 0.97
CA TRP A 65 -6.09 -1.16 2.44
C TRP A 65 -7.44 -1.35 3.10
N ARG A 66 -8.49 -0.74 2.57
CA ARG A 66 -9.84 -0.95 3.09
C ARG A 66 -10.23 -2.42 2.98
N ASP A 67 -9.89 -3.07 1.88
CA ASP A 67 -10.18 -4.49 1.68
C ASP A 67 -9.32 -5.39 2.59
N TYR A 68 -8.07 -5.00 2.88
CA TYR A 68 -7.24 -5.64 3.91
C TYR A 68 -7.88 -5.59 5.30
N VAL A 69 -8.27 -4.40 5.77
CA VAL A 69 -8.87 -4.22 7.11
C VAL A 69 -10.13 -5.07 7.24
N ARG A 70 -11.00 -5.04 6.22
CA ARG A 70 -12.21 -5.87 6.17
C ARG A 70 -11.92 -7.37 6.23
N TRP A 71 -10.83 -7.83 5.62
CA TRP A 71 -10.43 -9.24 5.65
C TRP A 71 -9.87 -9.65 7.02
N VAL A 72 -9.15 -8.78 7.71
CA VAL A 72 -8.64 -9.04 9.07
C VAL A 72 -9.76 -9.03 10.11
N GLU A 73 -10.78 -8.20 9.93
CA GLU A 73 -11.91 -8.06 10.85
C GLU A 73 -13.01 -9.12 10.66
N SER A 74 -12.96 -9.95 9.61
CA SER A 74 -13.95 -10.99 9.29
C SER A 74 -13.55 -12.36 9.81
#